data_AF-L7SWT1-F1
#
_entry.id   AF-L7SWT1-F1
#
_cell.length_a   1.000
_cell.length_b   1.000
_cell.length_c   1.000
_cell.angle_alpha   90.00
_cell.angle_beta   90.00
_cell.angle_gamma   90.00
#
_symmetry.space_group_name_H-M   'P 1'
#
loop_
_entity.id
_entity.type
_entity.pdbx_description
1 polymer ?
#
loop_
_entity_poly.entity_id
_entity_poly.type
_entity_poly.pdbx_seq_one_letter_code
_entity_poly.pdbx_strand_id
1 'polypeptide(L)'
;MYKIILLVLLGAFGSFVQSSPLPPCQEPENLDDLFKNLTYQGNMDFILPPFMNEETNVIPPPEEVQYLTGLRTCPGGTKDLEVGMDTPLSSRSTCPFYFVTTHDSRRYPASITEARCSCTSCLDFDGPSPRNKCEPMYRSIKVIVKHECVNNIWKYKVATYLKQESCTCALPREVKNGQQESSSGSETGDPEPM
;
A
#
# COMPACT_ATOMS: atom_id res chain seq x y z
N MET A 1 -49.23 -15.50 -64.69
CA MET A 1 -48.67 -16.00 -63.42
C MET A 1 -47.16 -15.70 -63.33
N TYR A 2 -46.74 -14.43 -63.34
CA TYR A 2 -45.31 -14.04 -63.30
C TYR A 2 -45.01 -12.84 -62.38
N LYS A 3 -45.96 -12.42 -61.53
CA LYS A 3 -45.81 -11.24 -60.68
C LYS A 3 -45.57 -11.51 -59.19
N ILE A 4 -45.38 -12.77 -58.79
CA ILE A 4 -45.16 -13.14 -57.37
C ILE A 4 -43.73 -13.64 -57.11
N ILE A 5 -42.95 -13.94 -58.15
CA ILE A 5 -41.60 -14.52 -58.00
C ILE A 5 -40.49 -13.45 -57.88
N LEU A 6 -40.80 -12.16 -58.07
CA LEU A 6 -39.79 -11.10 -58.11
C LEU A 6 -39.56 -10.33 -56.79
N LEU A 7 -40.28 -10.66 -55.71
CA LEU A 7 -40.20 -9.93 -54.43
C LEU A 7 -39.54 -10.71 -53.28
N VAL A 8 -38.90 -11.84 -53.57
CA VAL A 8 -38.19 -12.64 -52.54
C VAL A 8 -36.66 -12.43 -52.62
N LEU A 9 -36.15 -11.68 -53.61
CA LEU A 9 -34.71 -11.50 -53.82
C LEU A 9 -34.10 -10.20 -53.23
N LEU A 10 -34.87 -9.36 -52.54
CA LEU A 10 -34.43 -8.01 -52.13
C LEU A 10 -34.39 -7.73 -50.63
N GLY A 11 -34.37 -8.75 -49.76
CA GLY A 11 -34.31 -8.50 -48.33
C GLY A 11 -33.72 -9.62 -47.53
N ALA A 12 -32.39 -9.63 -47.37
CA ALA A 12 -31.68 -10.03 -46.15
C ALA A 12 -30.16 -10.16 -46.38
N PHE A 13 -29.50 -9.10 -46.81
CA PHE A 13 -28.07 -8.92 -46.48
C PHE A 13 -27.97 -7.86 -45.38
N GLY A 14 -28.59 -8.18 -44.24
CA GLY A 14 -28.23 -7.50 -43.00
C GLY A 14 -26.86 -8.02 -42.61
N SER A 15 -25.81 -7.27 -42.93
CA SER A 15 -24.47 -7.52 -42.42
C SER A 15 -24.52 -7.44 -40.90
N PHE A 16 -24.73 -8.58 -40.25
CA PHE A 16 -24.49 -8.72 -38.82
C PHE A 16 -22.99 -8.51 -38.61
N VAL A 17 -22.62 -7.26 -38.28
CA VAL A 17 -21.30 -6.96 -37.73
C VAL A 17 -21.30 -7.57 -36.33
N GLN A 18 -20.90 -8.82 -36.24
CA GLN A 18 -20.69 -9.50 -34.98
C GLN A 18 -19.40 -8.92 -34.40
N SER A 19 -19.52 -7.85 -33.62
CA SER A 19 -18.38 -7.29 -32.88
C SER A 19 -17.97 -8.32 -31.85
N SER A 20 -16.90 -9.07 -32.12
CA SER A 20 -16.23 -9.87 -31.12
C SER A 20 -15.87 -8.94 -29.95
N PRO A 21 -16.15 -9.33 -28.69
CA PRO A 21 -15.61 -8.60 -27.54
C PRO A 21 -14.10 -8.47 -27.71
N LEU A 22 -13.55 -7.27 -27.54
CA LEU A 22 -12.10 -7.07 -27.57
C LEU A 22 -11.46 -8.05 -26.57
N PRO A 23 -10.37 -8.75 -26.95
CA PRO A 23 -9.71 -9.67 -26.04
C PRO A 23 -9.24 -8.90 -24.80
N PRO A 24 -9.29 -9.52 -23.61
CA PRO A 24 -8.78 -8.88 -22.40
C PRO A 24 -7.31 -8.53 -22.57
N CYS A 25 -6.93 -7.35 -22.09
CA CYS A 25 -5.55 -6.86 -22.15
C CYS A 25 -4.59 -7.84 -21.48
N GLN A 26 -3.55 -8.22 -22.21
CA GLN A 26 -2.58 -9.23 -21.83
C GLN A 26 -1.41 -8.62 -21.04
N GLU A 27 -0.86 -9.43 -20.14
CA GLU A 27 0.36 -9.09 -19.40
C GLU A 27 1.60 -9.23 -20.29
N PRO A 28 2.59 -8.34 -20.18
CA PRO A 28 3.86 -8.52 -20.86
C PRO A 28 4.67 -9.65 -20.22
N GLU A 29 5.39 -10.44 -21.03
CA GLU A 29 6.14 -11.63 -20.56
C GLU A 29 7.32 -11.29 -19.63
N ASN A 30 7.82 -10.05 -19.68
CA ASN A 30 9.05 -9.62 -18.98
C ASN A 30 8.78 -8.80 -17.70
N LEU A 31 7.57 -8.89 -17.13
CA LEU A 31 7.18 -8.11 -15.95
C LEU A 31 8.06 -8.42 -14.72
N ASP A 32 8.39 -9.70 -14.53
CA ASP A 32 9.24 -10.18 -13.43
C ASP A 32 10.66 -9.63 -13.54
N ASP A 33 11.24 -9.64 -14.74
CA ASP A 33 12.60 -9.17 -14.98
C ASP A 33 12.69 -7.65 -14.88
N LEU A 34 11.65 -6.93 -15.33
CA LEU A 34 11.52 -5.49 -15.12
C LEU A 34 11.51 -5.17 -13.62
N PHE A 35 10.72 -5.90 -12.82
CA PHE A 35 10.65 -5.70 -11.38
C PHE A 35 11.98 -6.00 -10.69
N LYS A 36 12.63 -7.13 -11.02
CA LYS A 36 13.93 -7.50 -10.47
C LYS A 36 14.95 -6.37 -10.67
N ASN A 37 15.08 -5.86 -11.89
CA ASN A 37 16.01 -4.77 -12.19
C ASN A 37 15.73 -3.52 -11.33
N LEU A 38 14.46 -3.13 -11.18
CA LEU A 38 14.06 -2.01 -10.32
C LEU A 38 14.43 -2.23 -8.85
N THR A 39 14.29 -3.45 -8.34
CA THR A 39 14.66 -3.76 -6.94
C THR A 39 16.16 -3.80 -6.70
N TYR A 40 16.96 -4.26 -7.68
CA TYR A 40 18.43 -4.28 -7.56
C TYR A 40 19.05 -2.88 -7.58
N GLN A 41 18.40 -1.91 -8.24
CA GLN A 41 18.88 -0.53 -8.33
C GLN A 41 18.45 0.38 -7.15
N GLY A 42 17.57 -0.10 -6.26
CA GLY A 42 17.03 0.68 -5.16
C GLY A 42 17.95 0.73 -3.93
N ASN A 43 18.43 1.92 -3.57
CA ASN A 43 19.03 2.18 -2.27
C ASN A 43 17.97 2.12 -1.16
N MET A 44 18.34 1.54 -0.02
CA MET A 44 17.43 1.10 1.04
C MET A 44 17.25 2.16 2.12
N ASP A 45 16.52 3.24 1.83
CA ASP A 45 16.25 4.27 2.82
C ASP A 45 15.03 3.88 3.68
N PHE A 46 15.28 3.65 4.98
CA PHE A 46 14.25 3.44 5.99
C PHE A 46 13.64 4.80 6.36
N ILE A 47 12.46 5.11 5.82
CA ILE A 47 11.77 6.37 6.05
C ILE A 47 10.64 6.14 7.04
N LEU A 48 10.73 6.75 8.23
CA LEU A 48 9.59 6.93 9.12
C LEU A 48 8.62 7.89 8.41
N PRO A 49 7.33 7.55 8.23
CA PRO A 49 6.43 8.43 7.50
C PRO A 49 6.28 9.76 8.24
N PRO A 50 6.50 10.91 7.58
CA PRO A 50 5.99 12.17 8.08
C PRO A 50 4.46 12.11 8.08
N PHE A 51 3.84 12.87 8.98
CA PHE A 51 2.39 13.01 9.10
C PHE A 51 1.74 13.14 7.71
N MET A 52 0.90 12.17 7.34
CA MET A 52 0.22 12.19 6.05
C MET A 52 -0.78 13.35 6.03
N ASN A 53 -0.47 14.38 5.26
CA ASN A 53 -1.48 15.27 4.71
C ASN A 53 -2.08 14.62 3.45
N GLU A 54 -3.39 14.69 3.43
CA GLU A 54 -4.32 14.14 2.46
C GLU A 54 -4.16 14.80 1.08
N GLU A 55 -3.85 13.99 0.06
CA GLU A 55 -4.40 14.17 -1.28
C GLU A 55 -4.72 12.79 -1.86
N THR A 56 -6.01 12.59 -2.04
CA THR A 56 -6.69 11.34 -2.35
C THR A 56 -6.65 11.05 -3.85
N ASN A 57 -6.04 9.92 -4.21
CA ASN A 57 -6.57 9.08 -5.29
C ASN A 57 -6.97 7.76 -4.66
N VAL A 58 -8.19 7.73 -4.12
CA VAL A 58 -8.76 6.52 -3.51
C VAL A 58 -9.09 5.55 -4.63
N ILE A 59 -8.16 4.65 -4.87
CA ILE A 59 -8.35 3.50 -5.73
C ILE A 59 -9.34 2.55 -5.00
N PRO A 60 -10.45 2.09 -5.62
CA PRO A 60 -11.38 1.20 -4.96
C PRO A 60 -10.67 -0.08 -4.51
N PRO A 61 -11.06 -0.65 -3.34
CA PRO A 61 -10.41 -1.83 -2.79
C PRO A 61 -10.49 -2.97 -3.82
N PRO A 62 -9.34 -3.55 -4.23
CA PRO A 62 -9.36 -4.73 -5.07
C PRO A 62 -10.00 -5.88 -4.29
N GLU A 63 -10.47 -6.90 -5.00
CA GLU A 63 -10.99 -8.14 -4.45
C GLU A 63 -9.90 -8.81 -3.58
N GLU A 64 -9.85 -8.43 -2.31
CA GLU A 64 -8.66 -8.60 -1.46
C GLU A 64 -8.77 -9.93 -0.71
N VAL A 65 -8.15 -10.99 -1.25
CA VAL A 65 -7.92 -12.19 -0.45
C VAL A 65 -6.87 -11.84 0.61
N GLN A 66 -7.30 -11.78 1.87
CA GLN A 66 -6.44 -11.46 3.00
C GLN A 66 -5.98 -12.75 3.69
N TYR A 67 -4.68 -13.03 3.63
CA TYR A 67 -4.07 -14.11 4.42
C TYR A 67 -3.44 -13.52 5.69
N LEU A 68 -3.74 -14.14 6.83
CA LEU A 68 -3.26 -13.71 8.15
C LEU A 68 -2.26 -14.72 8.69
N THR A 69 -1.10 -14.23 9.12
CA THR A 69 -0.06 -15.04 9.77
C THR A 69 0.33 -14.41 11.10
N GLY A 70 0.21 -15.17 12.19
CA GLY A 70 0.51 -14.71 13.55
C GLY A 70 -0.72 -14.32 14.36
N LEU A 71 -0.49 -13.88 15.60
CA LEU A 71 -1.56 -13.61 16.55
C LEU A 71 -1.97 -12.14 16.53
N ARG A 72 -3.25 -11.89 16.22
CA ARG A 72 -3.83 -10.54 16.17
C ARG A 72 -4.12 -9.96 17.56
N THR A 73 -4.28 -10.80 18.57
CA THR A 73 -4.58 -10.36 19.94
C THR A 73 -3.33 -9.87 20.65
N CYS A 74 -3.47 -8.79 21.42
CA CYS A 74 -2.40 -8.27 22.26
C CYS A 74 -2.21 -9.18 23.50
N PRO A 75 -0.99 -9.64 23.80
CA PRO A 75 -0.66 -10.35 25.04
C PRO A 75 -0.87 -9.49 26.29
N GLY A 76 -1.02 -10.14 27.45
CA GLY A 76 -1.22 -9.47 28.74
C GLY A 76 0.02 -8.75 29.26
N GLY A 77 1.22 -9.19 28.88
CA GLY A 77 2.52 -8.61 29.23
C GLY A 77 3.66 -9.41 28.59
N THR A 78 4.92 -9.02 28.84
CA THR A 78 6.06 -9.76 28.28
C THR A 78 6.26 -11.13 28.91
N LYS A 79 5.72 -11.37 30.13
CA LYS A 79 5.74 -12.68 30.79
C LYS A 79 4.93 -13.76 30.06
N ASP A 80 3.94 -13.35 29.27
CA ASP A 80 3.07 -14.26 28.51
C ASP A 80 3.65 -14.56 27.12
N LEU A 81 4.77 -13.93 26.76
CA LEU A 81 5.43 -14.17 25.47
C LEU A 81 6.22 -15.46 25.54
N GLU A 82 5.97 -16.36 24.59
CA GLU A 82 6.86 -17.49 24.36
C GLU A 82 8.19 -16.97 23.82
N VAL A 83 9.31 -17.38 24.43
CA VAL A 83 10.66 -17.00 23.98
C VAL A 83 11.48 -18.27 23.80
N GLY A 84 11.38 -18.86 22.62
CA GLY A 84 12.20 -19.97 22.15
C GLY A 84 13.21 -19.54 21.08
N MET A 85 14.17 -20.41 20.76
CA MET A 85 15.14 -20.15 19.68
C MET A 85 14.46 -19.91 18.32
N ASP A 86 13.37 -20.62 18.05
CA ASP A 86 12.64 -20.54 16.78
C ASP A 86 11.44 -19.57 16.82
N THR A 87 11.25 -18.87 17.94
CA THR A 87 10.12 -17.94 18.07
C THR A 87 10.36 -16.71 17.20
N PRO A 88 9.46 -16.40 16.25
CA PRO A 88 9.65 -15.29 15.33
C PRO A 88 9.66 -13.95 16.08
N LEU A 89 10.42 -12.98 15.57
CA LEU A 89 10.49 -11.63 16.16
C LEU A 89 9.10 -11.01 16.32
N SER A 90 8.19 -11.29 15.40
CA SER A 90 6.82 -10.78 15.39
C SER A 90 6.00 -11.17 16.62
N SER A 91 6.29 -12.31 17.27
CA SER A 91 5.59 -12.75 18.49
C SER A 91 6.35 -12.45 19.78
N ARG A 92 7.69 -12.34 19.74
CA ARG A 92 8.52 -12.08 20.95
C ARG A 92 8.95 -10.61 21.15
N SER A 93 8.46 -9.70 20.30
CA SER A 93 8.69 -8.26 20.42
C SER A 93 7.87 -7.66 21.59
N THR A 94 8.34 -6.57 22.19
CA THR A 94 7.51 -5.74 23.09
C THR A 94 6.38 -5.03 22.35
N CYS A 95 6.45 -4.94 21.03
CA CYS A 95 5.35 -4.58 20.16
C CYS A 95 5.08 -5.72 19.18
N PRO A 96 4.35 -6.77 19.60
CA PRO A 96 4.02 -7.88 18.71
C PRO A 96 3.24 -7.40 17.49
N PHE A 97 3.42 -8.11 16.39
CA PHE A 97 2.74 -7.84 15.13
C PHE A 97 2.39 -9.14 14.42
N TYR A 98 1.38 -9.07 13.56
CA TYR A 98 0.97 -10.14 12.66
C TYR A 98 1.08 -9.65 11.22
N PHE A 99 1.12 -10.58 10.28
CA PHE A 99 1.23 -10.26 8.87
C PHE A 99 -0.12 -10.39 8.18
N VAL A 100 -0.40 -9.47 7.26
CA VAL A 100 -1.57 -9.44 6.38
C VAL A 100 -1.06 -9.41 4.95
N THR A 101 -1.36 -10.44 4.17
CA THR A 101 -1.10 -10.45 2.73
C THR A 101 -2.31 -9.95 1.98
N THR A 102 -2.14 -8.89 1.18
CA THR A 102 -3.20 -8.35 0.30
C THR A 102 -2.85 -8.63 -1.16
N HIS A 103 -3.86 -8.93 -1.96
CA HIS A 103 -3.73 -9.17 -3.40
C HIS A 103 -4.38 -8.04 -4.21
N ASP A 104 -3.65 -7.47 -5.16
CA ASP A 104 -4.12 -6.47 -6.10
C ASP A 104 -3.58 -6.77 -7.49
N SER A 105 -4.47 -7.24 -8.37
CA SER A 105 -4.15 -7.62 -9.74
C SER A 105 -3.76 -6.45 -10.64
N ARG A 106 -3.79 -5.20 -10.13
CA ARG A 106 -3.38 -3.99 -10.87
C ARG A 106 -1.94 -3.58 -10.61
N ARG A 107 -1.21 -4.29 -9.75
CA ARG A 107 0.19 -4.02 -9.47
C ARG A 107 1.01 -5.30 -9.52
N TYR A 108 2.32 -5.14 -9.66
CA TYR A 108 3.30 -6.21 -9.50
C TYR A 108 4.37 -5.80 -8.47
N PRO A 109 4.70 -6.67 -7.48
CA PRO A 109 4.05 -7.95 -7.22
C PRO A 109 2.59 -7.76 -6.78
N ALA A 110 1.70 -8.62 -7.27
CA ALA A 110 0.27 -8.50 -7.00
C ALA A 110 -0.04 -8.74 -5.52
N SER A 111 0.67 -9.68 -4.90
CA SER A 111 0.56 -9.96 -3.47
C SER A 111 1.64 -9.22 -2.68
N ILE A 112 1.24 -8.45 -1.67
CA ILE A 112 2.16 -7.77 -0.74
C ILE A 112 1.77 -8.16 0.69
N THR A 113 2.75 -8.59 1.47
CA THR A 113 2.57 -8.95 2.88
C THR A 113 3.05 -7.82 3.78
N GLU A 114 2.16 -7.25 4.59
CA GLU A 114 2.46 -6.15 5.51
C GLU A 114 2.32 -6.59 6.97
N ALA A 115 3.14 -6.04 7.86
CA ALA A 115 2.94 -6.18 9.29
C ALA A 115 1.78 -5.29 9.77
N ARG A 116 1.11 -5.70 10.84
CA ARG A 116 0.10 -4.92 11.59
C ARG A 116 0.32 -5.14 13.07
N CYS A 117 0.31 -4.06 13.87
CA CYS A 117 0.58 -4.16 15.29
C CYS A 117 -0.57 -4.86 16.01
N SER A 118 -0.26 -5.83 16.86
CA SER A 118 -1.25 -6.52 17.70
C SER A 118 -1.66 -5.66 18.91
N CYS A 119 -0.78 -4.76 19.35
CA CYS A 119 -0.95 -3.89 20.51
C CYS A 119 -0.90 -2.40 20.11
N THR A 120 -1.52 -1.55 20.94
CA THR A 120 -1.45 -0.07 20.81
C THR A 120 -0.37 0.52 21.72
N SER A 121 -0.18 -0.03 22.91
CA SER A 121 0.95 0.24 23.81
C SER A 121 1.98 -0.87 23.71
N CYS A 122 3.24 -0.57 23.99
CA CYS A 122 4.25 -1.61 24.16
C CYS A 122 3.90 -2.51 25.35
N LEU A 123 4.45 -3.71 25.39
CA LEU A 123 4.34 -4.61 26.52
C LEU A 123 5.46 -4.32 27.53
N ASP A 124 5.07 -4.08 28.78
CA ASP A 124 5.89 -4.20 29.97
C ASP A 124 5.69 -5.62 30.57
N PHE A 125 6.38 -5.94 31.67
CA PHE A 125 6.38 -7.29 32.26
C PHE A 125 4.97 -7.84 32.56
N ASP A 126 4.14 -7.03 33.23
CA ASP A 126 2.82 -7.42 33.73
C ASP A 126 1.65 -6.74 32.99
N GLY A 127 1.90 -6.06 31.87
CA GLY A 127 0.87 -5.19 31.30
C GLY A 127 1.28 -4.41 30.06
N PRO A 128 0.34 -3.68 29.46
CA PRO A 128 0.66 -2.62 28.52
C PRO A 128 1.38 -1.47 29.22
N SER A 129 2.39 -0.92 28.55
CA SER A 129 3.16 0.21 29.04
C SER A 129 2.30 1.48 29.07
N PRO A 130 2.32 2.24 30.18
CA PRO A 130 1.61 3.51 30.27
C PRO A 130 2.32 4.62 29.50
N ARG A 131 3.62 4.46 29.21
CA ARG A 131 4.46 5.52 28.65
C ARG A 131 4.81 5.33 27.19
N ASN A 132 4.84 4.11 26.68
CA ASN A 132 5.33 3.84 25.34
C ASN A 132 4.22 3.27 24.43
N LYS A 133 4.27 3.61 23.14
CA LYS A 133 3.30 3.21 22.12
C LYS A 133 3.93 2.33 21.05
N CYS A 134 3.13 1.41 20.52
CA CYS A 134 3.52 0.62 19.37
C CYS A 134 3.25 1.41 18.11
N GLU A 135 4.30 1.68 17.36
CA GLU A 135 4.25 2.46 16.13
C GLU A 135 4.62 1.57 14.93
N PRO A 136 3.88 1.66 13.81
CA PRO A 136 4.21 0.96 12.58
C PRO A 136 5.53 1.47 11.99
N MET A 137 6.37 0.54 11.53
CA MET A 137 7.60 0.81 10.80
C MET A 137 7.40 0.54 9.32
N TYR A 138 7.68 1.54 8.49
CA TYR A 138 7.47 1.46 7.05
C TYR A 138 8.79 1.40 6.29
N ARG A 139 8.76 0.71 5.15
CA ARG A 139 9.81 0.71 4.15
C ARG A 139 9.23 1.11 2.81
N SER A 140 9.91 2.03 2.14
CA SER A 140 9.63 2.36 0.75
C SER A 140 10.11 1.21 -0.15
N ILE A 141 9.19 0.61 -0.89
CA ILE A 141 9.50 -0.37 -1.94
C ILE A 141 9.05 0.18 -3.29
N LYS A 142 9.66 -0.30 -4.37
CA LYS A 142 9.16 -0.06 -5.73
C LYS A 142 8.10 -1.10 -6.05
N VAL A 143 7.06 -0.66 -6.76
CA VAL A 143 6.04 -1.50 -7.37
C VAL A 143 5.81 -1.00 -8.80
N ILE A 144 5.27 -1.85 -9.65
CA ILE A 144 4.87 -1.48 -11.01
C ILE A 144 3.36 -1.62 -11.12
N VAL A 145 2.67 -0.57 -11.58
CA VAL A 145 1.21 -0.46 -11.58
C VAL A 145 0.70 -0.36 -13.00
N LYS A 146 -0.38 -1.08 -13.31
CA LYS A 146 -1.08 -1.00 -14.60
C LYS A 146 -1.47 0.44 -14.88
N HIS A 147 -1.16 0.91 -16.08
CA HIS A 147 -1.40 2.28 -16.48
C HIS A 147 -2.36 2.38 -17.67
N GLU A 148 -1.95 1.86 -18.83
CA GLU A 148 -2.72 1.93 -20.06
C GLU A 148 -2.68 0.59 -20.78
N CYS A 149 -3.74 0.26 -21.52
CA CYS A 149 -3.74 -0.90 -22.41
C CYS A 149 -3.62 -0.41 -23.85
N VAL A 150 -2.52 -0.74 -24.51
CA VAL A 150 -2.22 -0.31 -25.87
C VAL A 150 -1.92 -1.55 -26.71
N ASN A 151 -2.60 -1.69 -27.85
CA ASN A 151 -2.49 -2.87 -28.71
C ASN A 151 -2.72 -4.19 -27.95
N ASN A 152 -3.71 -4.21 -27.05
CA ASN A 152 -4.07 -5.35 -26.18
C ASN A 152 -2.98 -5.77 -25.18
N ILE A 153 -1.98 -4.92 -24.91
CA ILE A 153 -0.92 -5.18 -23.94
C ILE A 153 -0.95 -4.09 -22.86
N TRP A 154 -0.88 -4.51 -21.59
CA TRP A 154 -0.75 -3.58 -20.47
C TRP A 154 0.62 -2.90 -20.47
N LYS A 155 0.62 -1.57 -20.42
CA LYS A 155 1.78 -0.78 -20.02
C LYS A 155 1.73 -0.47 -18.53
N TYR A 156 2.93 -0.38 -17.97
CA TYR A 156 3.16 -0.24 -16.55
C TYR A 156 3.92 1.05 -16.25
N LYS A 157 3.66 1.61 -15.06
CA LYS A 157 4.45 2.70 -14.48
C LYS A 157 5.05 2.26 -13.15
N VAL A 158 6.25 2.72 -12.86
CA VAL A 158 6.89 2.51 -11.55
C VAL A 158 6.26 3.46 -10.53
N ALA A 159 5.95 2.96 -9.35
CA ALA A 159 5.49 3.73 -8.20
C ALA A 159 6.25 3.33 -6.93
N THR A 160 6.24 4.22 -5.93
CA THR A 160 6.72 3.91 -4.58
C THR A 160 5.53 3.47 -3.73
N TYR A 161 5.70 2.37 -3.00
CA TYR A 161 4.72 1.83 -2.06
C TYR A 161 5.33 1.81 -0.66
N LEU A 162 4.63 2.37 0.33
CA LEU A 162 5.04 2.34 1.73
C LEU A 162 4.52 1.06 2.37
N LYS A 163 5.40 0.07 2.48
CA LYS A 163 5.08 -1.23 3.05
C LYS A 163 5.32 -1.21 4.55
N GLN A 164 4.32 -1.53 5.36
CA GLN A 164 4.54 -1.72 6.80
C GLN A 164 5.34 -3.03 7.00
N GLU A 165 6.58 -2.94 7.50
CA GLU A 165 7.46 -4.10 7.69
C GLU A 165 7.39 -4.69 9.10
N SER A 166 7.15 -3.85 10.10
CA SER A 166 7.11 -4.25 11.50
C SER A 166 6.40 -3.22 12.38
N CYS A 167 6.45 -3.44 13.69
CA CYS A 167 6.09 -2.46 14.71
C CYS A 167 7.24 -2.28 15.69
N THR A 168 7.38 -1.08 16.23
CA THR A 168 8.41 -0.74 17.23
C THR A 168 7.80 -0.02 18.43
N CYS A 169 8.54 -0.04 19.54
CA CYS A 169 8.17 0.67 20.75
C CYS A 169 8.78 2.07 20.74
N ALA A 170 7.94 3.10 20.82
CA ALA A 170 8.37 4.50 20.79
C ALA A 170 7.73 5.29 21.93
N LEU A 171 8.38 6.39 22.32
CA LEU A 171 7.74 7.41 23.15
C LEU A 171 6.62 8.09 22.33
N PRO A 172 5.51 8.49 22.98
CA PRO A 172 4.44 9.24 22.36
C PRO A 172 4.97 10.53 21.73
N ARG A 173 4.40 10.92 20.59
CA ARG A 173 4.70 12.21 19.98
C ARG A 173 4.15 13.33 20.88
N GLU A 174 4.96 14.38 21.09
CA GLU A 174 4.45 15.60 21.70
C GLU A 174 3.41 16.23 20.77
N VAL A 175 2.21 16.50 21.30
CA VAL A 175 1.22 17.29 20.58
C VAL A 175 1.59 18.75 20.77
N LYS A 176 2.20 19.38 19.77
CA LYS A 176 2.30 20.84 19.74
C LYS A 176 0.90 21.39 19.49
N ASN A 177 0.24 21.89 20.53
CA ASN A 177 -0.99 22.67 20.37
C ASN A 177 -0.69 23.84 19.43
N GLY A 178 -1.39 23.92 18.30
CA GLY A 178 -1.18 24.95 17.29
C GLY A 178 -1.29 26.33 17.91
N GLN A 179 -0.16 27.04 18.00
CA GLN A 179 -0.19 28.48 18.07
C GLN A 179 -0.58 28.98 16.68
N GLN A 180 -1.77 29.55 16.63
CA GLN A 180 -2.24 30.48 15.63
C GLN A 180 -1.09 31.41 15.25
N GLU A 181 -0.58 31.29 14.02
CA GLU A 181 0.31 32.25 13.38
C GLU A 181 -0.42 33.60 13.33
N SER A 182 -0.27 34.38 14.39
CA SER A 182 -0.48 35.81 14.38
C SER A 182 0.86 36.42 14.00
N SER A 183 0.98 36.85 12.74
CA SER A 183 2.05 37.71 12.28
C SER A 183 2.09 38.98 13.14
N SER A 184 3.01 39.06 14.10
CA SER A 184 3.48 40.32 14.64
C SER A 184 4.90 40.52 14.15
N GLY A 185 5.03 41.27 13.05
CA GLY A 185 6.32 41.79 12.61
C GLY A 185 6.92 42.66 13.71
N SER A 186 8.21 42.49 13.95
CA SER A 186 9.00 43.46 14.68
C SER A 186 10.29 43.64 13.89
N GLU A 187 10.33 44.70 13.10
CA GLU A 187 11.55 45.28 12.53
C GLU A 187 12.50 45.61 13.67
N THR A 188 13.66 44.95 13.70
CA THR A 188 14.80 45.41 14.50
C THR A 188 15.57 46.43 13.67
N GLY A 189 15.43 47.71 14.02
CA GLY A 189 16.29 48.78 13.52
C GLY A 189 17.68 48.70 14.16
N ASP A 190 18.72 48.75 13.32
CA ASP A 190 20.11 48.95 13.70
C ASP A 190 20.32 50.33 14.33
N PRO A 191 21.15 50.47 15.38
CA PRO A 191 21.64 51.77 15.82
C PRO A 191 22.96 52.15 15.12
N GLU A 192 22.93 53.28 14.41
CA GLU A 192 24.08 54.02 13.86
C GLU A 192 24.83 54.80 14.97
N PRO A 193 26.15 55.04 14.87
CA PRO A 193 26.99 55.34 16.04
C PRO A 193 27.12 56.84 16.33
N MET A 194 27.27 57.17 17.61
CA MET A 194 27.94 58.38 18.12
C MET A 194 28.79 58.02 19.34
#